data_AF-R9JPB1-F1
#
_entry.id   AF-R9JPB1-F1
#
_cell.length_a   1.000
_cell.length_b   1.000
_cell.length_c   1.000
_cell.angle_alpha   90.00
_cell.angle_beta   90.00
_cell.angle_gamma   90.00
#
_symmetry.space_group_name_H-M   'P 1'
#
loop_
_entity.id
_entity.type
_entity.pdbx_description
1 polymer ?
#
loop_
_entity_poly.entity_id
_entity_poly.type
_entity_poly.pdbx_seq_one_letter_code
_entity_poly.pdbx_strand_id
1 'polypeptide(L)'
;MKRFFKKIMSAVVAAAMILSVGTAAPSLSVSAKESVGNGLILSEDSIVIAEGASATFTAVLAGDADASRLAVVVADPGVVNITPVAYAANAAAYQVTYGTGGSTVAAVYHLDNPEVVAYVTISASPLVMQLPAKFGTNRDNYCSLVSYEFVPYDFTYADFNDYKATLNLKYQCTSYKDDEFNKWGCYGYFYDAAGNVLSKVHLYASSLAKGRVYHSEFHVPVNAVRFSVEGF
;
A
#
# COMPACT_ATOMS: atom_id res chain seq x y z
N MET A 1 63.60 11.71 3.37
CA MET A 1 62.25 12.24 3.04
C MET A 1 61.14 11.20 2.81
N LYS A 2 61.40 9.89 2.60
CA LYS A 2 60.32 8.89 2.35
C LYS A 2 59.64 8.29 3.60
N ARG A 3 60.27 8.34 4.79
CA ARG A 3 59.69 7.75 6.03
C ARG A 3 58.78 8.71 6.81
N PHE A 4 58.95 10.03 6.65
CA PHE A 4 58.11 11.03 7.32
C PHE A 4 56.74 11.18 6.64
N PHE A 5 56.68 11.11 5.31
CA PHE A 5 55.42 11.14 4.54
C PHE A 5 54.50 9.96 4.83
N LYS A 6 55.06 8.78 5.13
CA LYS A 6 54.26 7.58 5.45
C LYS A 6 53.57 7.67 6.82
N LYS A 7 54.18 8.36 7.80
CA LYS A 7 53.57 8.58 9.12
C LYS A 7 52.47 9.65 9.09
N ILE A 8 52.60 10.66 8.21
CA ILE A 8 51.58 11.70 8.06
C ILE A 8 50.34 11.17 7.31
N MET A 9 50.52 10.36 6.25
CA MET A 9 49.36 9.75 5.56
C MET A 9 48.59 8.77 6.45
N SER A 10 49.26 8.04 7.37
CA SER A 10 48.55 7.12 8.26
C SER A 10 47.76 7.83 9.37
N ALA A 11 48.16 9.06 9.75
CA ALA A 11 47.42 9.88 10.70
C ALA A 11 46.20 10.56 10.04
N VAL A 12 46.28 10.94 8.77
CA VAL A 12 45.16 11.54 8.02
C VAL A 12 44.06 10.51 7.72
N VAL A 13 44.42 9.25 7.46
CA VAL A 13 43.42 8.17 7.26
C VAL A 13 42.74 7.76 8.57
N ALA A 14 43.44 7.85 9.71
CA ALA A 14 42.83 7.61 11.03
C ALA A 14 41.94 8.77 11.51
N ALA A 15 42.26 10.02 11.13
CA ALA A 15 41.44 11.19 11.46
C ALA A 15 40.19 11.33 10.56
N ALA A 16 40.18 10.72 9.36
CA ALA A 16 39.04 10.76 8.45
C ALA A 16 37.94 9.71 8.76
N MET A 17 38.20 8.73 9.64
CA MET A 17 37.22 7.69 10.00
C MET A 17 36.39 7.98 11.26
N ILE A 18 36.58 9.14 11.92
CA ILE A 18 35.88 9.49 13.18
C ILE A 18 34.78 10.56 12.98
N LEU A 19 34.59 11.07 11.76
CA LEU A 19 33.58 12.10 11.45
C LEU A 19 32.61 11.65 10.34
N SER A 20 31.91 10.56 10.61
CA SER A 20 30.64 10.27 9.94
C SER A 20 29.60 9.84 10.99
N VAL A 21 29.50 10.63 12.07
CA VAL A 21 28.22 10.73 12.77
C VAL A 21 27.36 11.55 11.82
N GLY A 22 26.55 10.85 11.04
CA GLY A 22 25.46 11.50 10.34
C GLY A 22 24.65 12.24 11.39
N THR A 23 24.76 13.56 11.42
CA THR A 23 23.80 14.41 12.09
C THR A 23 22.49 14.17 11.34
N ALA A 24 21.73 13.19 11.79
CA ALA A 24 20.32 13.08 11.46
C ALA A 24 19.75 14.45 11.81
N ALA A 25 19.38 15.21 10.78
CA ALA A 25 18.63 16.42 10.98
C ALA A 25 17.42 16.02 11.86
N PRO A 26 17.15 16.75 12.97
CA PRO A 26 15.96 16.48 13.75
C PRO A 26 14.77 16.55 12.78
N SER A 27 13.95 15.50 12.79
CA SER A 27 12.71 15.47 12.02
C SER A 27 11.92 16.73 12.34
N LEU A 28 11.56 17.47 11.29
CA LEU A 28 10.75 18.69 11.38
C LEU A 28 9.53 18.46 12.29
N SER A 29 9.20 19.50 13.06
CA SER A 29 8.07 19.54 13.99
C SER A 29 6.78 19.12 13.29
N VAL A 30 6.33 17.89 13.56
CA VAL A 30 5.02 17.40 13.18
C VAL A 30 3.99 18.19 13.98
N SER A 31 3.17 18.98 13.29
CA SER A 31 2.07 19.73 13.88
C SER A 31 0.99 18.75 14.32
N ALA A 32 0.95 18.45 15.61
CA ALA A 32 -0.15 17.72 16.22
C ALA A 32 -1.41 18.61 16.25
N LYS A 33 -2.57 18.10 15.84
CA LYS A 33 -3.83 18.85 15.73
C LYS A 33 -4.50 18.97 17.10
N GLU A 34 -4.87 20.16 17.56
CA GLU A 34 -5.41 20.44 18.92
C GLU A 34 -6.34 19.35 19.50
N SER A 35 -6.09 19.02 20.79
CA SER A 35 -6.82 17.99 21.54
C SER A 35 -8.31 18.32 21.66
N VAL A 36 -9.17 17.42 21.17
CA VAL A 36 -10.58 17.40 21.58
C VAL A 36 -10.71 16.45 22.78
N GLY A 37 -10.23 16.88 23.94
CA GLY A 37 -10.83 16.46 25.22
C GLY A 37 -10.03 15.59 26.21
N ASN A 38 -8.93 14.92 25.86
CA ASN A 38 -8.36 13.88 26.74
C ASN A 38 -6.85 13.98 27.03
N GLY A 39 -6.22 15.15 26.82
CA GLY A 39 -4.80 15.34 27.15
C GLY A 39 -3.81 14.56 26.28
N LEU A 40 -4.28 13.94 25.19
CA LEU A 40 -3.48 13.31 24.16
C LEU A 40 -3.82 13.96 22.81
N ILE A 41 -2.79 14.14 21.98
CA ILE A 41 -2.87 14.79 20.67
C ILE A 41 -2.22 13.88 19.64
N LEU A 42 -2.95 13.54 18.58
CA LEU A 42 -2.40 12.77 17.47
C LEU A 42 -1.97 13.70 16.33
N SER A 43 -0.93 13.32 15.60
CA SER A 43 -0.56 13.99 14.35
C SER A 43 -1.61 13.78 13.26
N GLU A 44 -2.31 12.65 13.30
CA GLU A 44 -3.34 12.25 12.33
C GLU A 44 -4.44 11.47 13.05
N ASP A 45 -5.71 11.78 12.75
CA ASP A 45 -6.88 11.04 13.26
C ASP A 45 -7.22 9.84 12.35
N SER A 46 -6.74 9.87 11.11
CA SER A 46 -6.90 8.80 10.13
C SER A 46 -5.66 8.62 9.26
N ILE A 47 -5.33 7.37 8.96
CA ILE A 47 -4.17 7.01 8.14
C ILE A 47 -4.63 6.06 7.04
N VAL A 48 -4.34 6.43 5.79
CA VAL A 48 -4.65 5.62 4.61
C VAL A 48 -3.33 5.04 4.08
N ILE A 49 -3.20 3.70 4.09
CA ILE A 49 -1.94 3.01 3.75
C ILE A 49 -2.20 1.96 2.67
N ALA A 50 -1.30 1.86 1.68
CA ALA A 50 -1.36 0.78 0.70
C ALA A 50 -1.03 -0.59 1.32
N GLU A 51 -1.56 -1.66 0.72
CA GLU A 51 -1.27 -3.04 1.12
C GLU A 51 0.25 -3.30 1.17
N GLY A 52 0.74 -3.83 2.30
CA GLY A 52 2.17 -4.09 2.52
C GLY A 52 3.05 -2.84 2.72
N ALA A 53 2.49 -1.63 2.71
CA ALA A 53 3.23 -0.40 2.98
C ALA A 53 3.22 -0.04 4.48
N SER A 54 4.03 0.97 4.85
CA SER A 54 4.06 1.50 6.21
C SER A 54 3.99 3.02 6.24
N ALA A 55 3.48 3.55 7.34
CA ALA A 55 3.40 4.97 7.64
C ALA A 55 3.78 5.21 9.10
N THR A 56 3.97 6.48 9.48
CA THR A 56 4.26 6.86 10.87
C THR A 56 3.30 7.93 11.34
N PHE A 57 2.92 7.87 12.61
CA PHE A 57 2.19 8.94 13.29
C PHE A 57 2.80 9.22 14.66
N THR A 58 2.53 10.40 15.20
CA THR A 58 3.02 10.82 16.52
C THR A 58 1.85 11.04 17.46
N ALA A 59 2.01 10.63 18.71
CA ALA A 59 1.12 10.96 19.81
C ALA A 59 1.86 11.87 20.81
N VAL A 60 1.23 12.96 21.22
CA VAL A 60 1.82 13.97 22.12
C VAL A 60 0.91 14.13 23.33
N LEU A 61 1.44 13.95 24.54
CA LEU A 61 0.76 14.26 25.78
C LEU A 61 0.71 15.78 25.97
N ALA A 62 -0.44 16.29 26.42
CA ALA A 62 -0.57 17.68 26.82
C ALA A 62 0.27 17.94 28.09
N GLY A 63 1.19 18.90 28.02
CA GLY A 63 2.14 19.21 29.10
C GLY A 63 3.41 18.37 29.07
N ASP A 64 4.14 18.33 30.19
CA ASP A 64 5.48 17.73 30.29
C ASP A 64 5.49 16.25 30.73
N ALA A 65 4.39 15.53 30.52
CA ALA A 65 4.26 14.14 30.94
C ALA A 65 5.15 13.21 30.10
N ASP A 66 5.66 12.13 30.71
CA ASP A 66 6.56 11.18 30.05
C ASP A 66 5.81 10.26 29.07
N ALA A 67 6.07 10.41 27.78
CA ALA A 67 5.45 9.61 26.73
C ALA A 67 5.86 8.14 26.73
N SER A 68 6.90 7.74 27.48
CA SER A 68 7.29 6.34 27.64
C SER A 68 6.18 5.46 28.25
N ARG A 69 5.19 6.10 28.90
CA ARG A 69 4.00 5.48 29.48
C ARG A 69 2.83 5.36 28.51
N LEU A 70 3.00 5.74 27.24
CA LEU A 70 2.02 5.54 26.19
C LEU A 70 2.14 4.15 25.58
N ALA A 71 1.00 3.46 25.48
CA ALA A 71 0.85 2.18 24.83
C ALA A 71 -0.17 2.29 23.68
N VAL A 72 -0.10 1.34 22.75
CA VAL A 72 -1.03 1.24 21.62
C VAL A 72 -1.63 -0.15 21.59
N VAL A 73 -2.94 -0.22 21.40
CA VAL A 73 -3.67 -1.46 21.13
C VAL A 73 -4.40 -1.31 19.81
N VAL A 74 -4.33 -2.34 18.96
CA VAL A 74 -5.03 -2.39 17.67
C VAL A 74 -6.22 -3.33 17.83
N ALA A 75 -7.41 -2.89 17.39
CA ALA A 75 -8.62 -3.69 17.48
C ALA A 75 -8.52 -4.98 16.65
N ASP A 76 -7.84 -4.92 15.50
CA ASP A 76 -7.55 -6.07 14.65
C ASP A 76 -6.05 -6.08 14.24
N PRO A 77 -5.21 -6.84 14.94
CA PRO A 77 -3.79 -6.95 14.63
C PRO A 77 -3.49 -7.75 13.35
N GLY A 78 -4.48 -8.45 12.78
CA GLY A 78 -4.36 -9.10 11.47
C GLY A 78 -4.40 -8.09 10.31
N VAL A 79 -5.07 -6.95 10.52
CA VAL A 79 -5.18 -5.86 9.54
C VAL A 79 -3.97 -4.92 9.62
N VAL A 80 -3.54 -4.56 10.84
CA VAL A 80 -2.45 -3.61 11.07
C VAL A 80 -1.60 -4.03 12.26
N ASN A 81 -0.28 -3.91 12.11
CA ASN A 81 0.66 -3.96 13.23
C ASN A 81 1.21 -2.55 13.53
N ILE A 82 1.20 -2.14 14.80
CA ILE A 82 1.76 -0.85 15.24
C ILE A 82 2.89 -1.10 16.23
N THR A 83 4.05 -0.49 15.96
CA THR A 83 5.23 -0.62 16.81
C THR A 83 5.72 0.75 17.26
N PRO A 84 6.13 0.91 18.53
CA PRO A 84 6.82 2.12 18.97
C PRO A 84 8.17 2.26 18.26
N VAL A 85 8.48 3.47 17.80
CA VAL A 85 9.74 3.80 17.11
C VAL A 85 10.66 4.59 18.02
N ALA A 86 10.13 5.64 18.64
CA ALA A 86 10.90 6.54 19.48
C ALA A 86 10.00 7.23 20.53
N TYR A 87 10.61 7.55 21.66
CA TYR A 87 10.01 8.38 22.71
C TYR A 87 10.93 9.57 22.96
N ALA A 88 10.37 10.77 22.98
CA ALA A 88 11.09 12.00 23.24
C ALA A 88 10.22 12.94 24.07
N ALA A 89 10.58 13.12 25.35
CA ALA A 89 9.81 13.92 26.31
C ALA A 89 8.33 13.51 26.34
N ASN A 90 7.44 14.40 25.93
CA ASN A 90 6.00 14.19 25.90
C ASN A 90 5.47 13.65 24.56
N ALA A 91 6.34 13.26 23.63
CA ALA A 91 5.96 12.70 22.33
C ALA A 91 6.43 11.24 22.15
N ALA A 92 5.56 10.42 21.56
CA ALA A 92 5.85 9.06 21.11
C ALA A 92 5.57 8.94 19.60
N ALA A 93 6.52 8.38 18.86
CA ALA A 93 6.37 8.06 17.44
C ALA A 93 6.09 6.57 17.26
N TYR A 94 5.12 6.26 16.39
CA TYR A 94 4.69 4.90 16.08
C TYR A 94 4.79 4.63 14.58
N GLN A 95 5.25 3.43 14.22
CA GLN A 95 5.21 2.92 12.85
C GLN A 95 4.02 1.99 12.71
N VAL A 96 3.19 2.29 11.71
CA VAL A 96 2.03 1.51 11.28
C VAL A 96 2.45 0.69 10.07
N THR A 97 2.41 -0.63 10.18
CA THR A 97 2.61 -1.53 9.05
C THR A 97 1.27 -2.13 8.69
N TYR A 98 0.79 -1.85 7.49
CA TYR A 98 -0.49 -2.35 7.02
C TYR A 98 -0.27 -3.76 6.44
N GLY A 99 -1.03 -4.73 6.97
CA GLY A 99 -1.06 -6.09 6.47
C GLY A 99 -1.92 -6.16 5.22
N THR A 100 -3.05 -6.85 5.32
CA THR A 100 -3.94 -7.11 4.18
C THR A 100 -5.41 -6.96 4.58
N GLY A 101 -6.17 -6.21 3.77
CA GLY A 101 -7.64 -6.18 3.80
C GLY A 101 -8.26 -5.37 4.96
N GLY A 102 -9.36 -4.66 4.67
CA GLY A 102 -10.21 -4.05 5.69
C GLY A 102 -9.73 -2.71 6.25
N SER A 103 -10.38 -2.29 7.33
CA SER A 103 -10.05 -1.10 8.11
C SER A 103 -10.13 -1.45 9.59
N THR A 104 -9.27 -0.84 10.39
CA THR A 104 -9.23 -1.07 11.83
C THR A 104 -9.07 0.26 12.56
N VAL A 105 -9.19 0.21 13.89
CA VAL A 105 -8.96 1.33 14.77
C VAL A 105 -7.87 0.92 15.76
N ALA A 106 -6.93 1.83 16.01
CA ALA A 106 -5.98 1.68 17.10
C ALA A 106 -6.24 2.74 18.17
N ALA A 107 -6.09 2.35 19.42
CA ALA A 107 -6.17 3.26 20.56
C ALA A 107 -4.77 3.49 21.11
N VAL A 108 -4.37 4.75 21.20
CA VAL A 108 -3.20 5.17 21.96
C VAL A 108 -3.69 5.61 23.33
N TYR A 109 -3.13 5.03 24.40
CA TYR A 109 -3.59 5.27 25.76
C TYR A 109 -2.43 5.37 26.75
N HIS A 110 -2.66 6.07 27.85
CA HIS A 110 -1.71 6.17 28.95
C HIS A 110 -1.87 4.99 29.92
N LEU A 111 -0.77 4.31 30.27
CA LEU A 111 -0.80 3.14 31.16
C LEU A 111 -1.32 3.45 32.58
N ASP A 112 -1.06 4.66 33.07
CA ASP A 112 -1.42 5.07 34.43
C ASP A 112 -2.67 5.96 34.50
N ASN A 113 -3.22 6.38 33.36
CA ASN A 113 -4.36 7.28 33.32
C ASN A 113 -5.35 6.85 32.23
N PRO A 114 -6.44 6.15 32.58
CA PRO A 114 -7.38 5.61 31.60
C PRO A 114 -8.22 6.69 30.89
N GLU A 115 -8.26 7.92 31.41
CA GLU A 115 -8.96 9.03 30.75
C GLU A 115 -8.16 9.56 29.54
N VAL A 116 -6.85 9.32 29.51
CA VAL A 116 -5.95 9.76 28.44
C VAL A 116 -5.91 8.68 27.35
N VAL A 117 -6.83 8.81 26.39
CA VAL A 117 -6.95 7.94 25.23
C VAL A 117 -7.32 8.72 23.97
N ALA A 118 -6.72 8.35 22.85
CA ALA A 118 -7.08 8.82 21.51
C ALA A 118 -7.14 7.64 20.54
N TYR A 119 -7.95 7.79 19.50
CA TYR A 119 -8.18 6.75 18.51
C TYR A 119 -7.71 7.22 17.14
N VAL A 120 -7.00 6.34 16.43
CA VAL A 120 -6.62 6.54 15.03
C VAL A 120 -7.32 5.50 14.17
N THR A 121 -8.02 5.95 13.13
CA THR A 121 -8.63 5.06 12.14
C THR A 121 -7.60 4.73 11.07
N ILE A 122 -7.41 3.45 10.77
CA ILE A 122 -6.43 3.01 9.79
C ILE A 122 -7.17 2.20 8.72
N SER A 123 -7.13 2.70 7.50
CA SER A 123 -7.80 2.07 6.36
C SER A 123 -6.80 1.73 5.26
N ALA A 124 -7.11 0.66 4.53
CA ALA A 124 -6.45 0.43 3.25
C ALA A 124 -6.69 1.64 2.35
N SER A 125 -5.65 2.11 1.66
CA SER A 125 -5.89 2.82 0.41
C SER A 125 -6.69 1.89 -0.49
N PRO A 126 -7.69 2.39 -1.25
CA PRO A 126 -8.34 1.57 -2.26
C PRO A 126 -7.28 0.84 -3.06
N LEU A 127 -7.44 -0.47 -3.26
CA LEU A 127 -6.56 -1.22 -4.13
C LEU A 127 -6.71 -0.64 -5.55
N VAL A 128 -5.85 0.30 -5.93
CA VAL A 128 -5.90 0.90 -7.27
C VAL A 128 -5.20 -0.06 -8.22
N MET A 129 -5.91 -1.13 -8.59
CA MET A 129 -5.53 -1.86 -9.78
C MET A 129 -5.73 -0.94 -10.99
N GLN A 130 -4.64 -0.68 -11.71
CA GLN A 130 -4.71 0.05 -12.95
C GLN A 130 -5.39 -0.82 -14.02
N LEU A 131 -6.58 -0.39 -14.44
CA LEU A 131 -7.34 -0.97 -15.54
C LEU A 131 -7.35 0.01 -16.71
N PRO A 132 -6.95 -0.41 -17.93
CA PRO A 132 -6.98 0.47 -19.08
C PRO A 132 -8.42 0.74 -19.50
N ALA A 133 -8.71 1.98 -19.90
CA ALA A 133 -10.01 2.33 -20.46
C ALA A 133 -10.27 1.66 -21.83
N LYS A 134 -9.19 1.29 -22.52
CA LYS A 134 -9.20 0.62 -23.82
C LYS A 134 -8.50 -0.74 -23.70
N PHE A 135 -9.20 -1.80 -24.06
CA PHE A 135 -8.68 -3.14 -24.20
C PHE A 135 -8.30 -3.40 -25.67
N GLY A 136 -7.03 -3.72 -25.89
CA GLY A 136 -6.45 -3.97 -27.20
C GLY A 136 -5.49 -2.90 -27.70
N THR A 137 -4.45 -3.39 -28.36
CA THR A 137 -3.36 -2.61 -28.93
C THR A 137 -3.68 -2.15 -30.35
N ASN A 138 -4.62 -2.81 -31.03
CA ASN A 138 -5.05 -2.47 -32.38
C ASN A 138 -5.99 -1.24 -32.40
N ARG A 139 -5.91 -0.44 -33.46
CA ARG A 139 -6.80 0.71 -33.69
C ARG A 139 -8.15 0.26 -34.25
N ASP A 140 -8.16 -0.80 -35.05
CA ASP A 140 -9.34 -1.28 -35.78
C ASP A 140 -10.16 -2.31 -35.00
N ASN A 141 -9.54 -3.00 -34.05
CA ASN A 141 -10.20 -3.94 -33.14
C ASN A 141 -9.90 -3.55 -31.69
N TYR A 142 -10.90 -3.12 -30.94
CA TYR A 142 -10.77 -2.82 -29.52
C TYR A 142 -12.10 -2.81 -28.80
N CYS A 143 -12.02 -3.06 -27.48
CA CYS A 143 -13.16 -2.93 -26.59
C CYS A 143 -12.87 -1.86 -25.54
N SER A 144 -13.91 -1.15 -25.12
CA SER A 144 -13.82 -0.11 -24.09
C SER A 144 -14.33 -0.66 -22.77
N LEU A 145 -13.68 -0.25 -21.68
CA LEU A 145 -14.16 -0.54 -20.32
C LEU A 145 -15.52 0.10 -20.10
N VAL A 146 -16.49 -0.70 -19.64
CA VAL A 146 -17.83 -0.22 -19.28
C VAL A 146 -17.92 -0.05 -17.77
N SER A 147 -17.55 -1.09 -17.02
CA SER A 147 -17.52 -1.06 -15.57
C SER A 147 -16.60 -2.17 -15.06
N TYR A 148 -16.17 -2.04 -13.82
CA TYR A 148 -15.49 -3.11 -13.10
C TYR A 148 -15.85 -3.06 -11.63
N GLU A 149 -15.68 -4.19 -10.95
CA GLU A 149 -15.86 -4.32 -9.52
C GLU A 149 -14.84 -5.32 -8.98
N PHE A 150 -14.28 -5.02 -7.81
CA PHE A 150 -13.48 -5.97 -7.05
C PHE A 150 -14.32 -6.52 -5.92
N VAL A 151 -14.60 -7.81 -5.95
CA VAL A 151 -15.26 -8.52 -4.87
C VAL A 151 -14.19 -9.16 -4.00
N PRO A 152 -14.12 -8.84 -2.69
CA PRO A 152 -13.18 -9.49 -1.78
C PRO A 152 -13.30 -11.01 -1.87
N TYR A 153 -12.17 -11.70 -1.81
CA TYR A 153 -12.16 -13.16 -1.92
C TYR A 153 -12.60 -13.78 -0.58
N ASP A 154 -13.86 -14.18 -0.47
CA ASP A 154 -14.48 -14.74 0.76
C ASP A 154 -14.59 -16.28 0.68
N PHE A 155 -13.44 -16.97 0.63
CA PHE A 155 -13.39 -18.43 0.75
C PHE A 155 -12.65 -18.84 2.01
N THR A 156 -13.40 -19.34 2.99
CA THR A 156 -12.92 -19.79 4.31
C THR A 156 -12.23 -21.16 4.32
N TYR A 157 -12.17 -21.86 3.18
CA TYR A 157 -11.73 -23.27 3.11
C TYR A 157 -10.44 -23.51 2.30
N ALA A 158 -9.77 -22.47 1.84
CA ALA A 158 -8.72 -22.63 0.86
C ALA A 158 -7.49 -21.82 1.30
N ASP A 159 -6.39 -22.52 1.60
CA ASP A 159 -5.04 -21.98 1.88
C ASP A 159 -4.42 -21.24 0.66
N PHE A 160 -5.23 -20.61 -0.18
CA PHE A 160 -4.78 -19.88 -1.37
C PHE A 160 -4.49 -18.43 -0.99
N ASN A 161 -3.31 -18.22 -0.39
CA ASN A 161 -2.64 -16.90 -0.33
C ASN A 161 -2.26 -16.37 -1.73
N ASP A 162 -2.74 -16.98 -2.80
CA ASP A 162 -2.42 -16.64 -4.17
C ASP A 162 -3.31 -15.52 -4.72
N TYR A 163 -4.52 -15.34 -4.18
CA TYR A 163 -5.50 -14.37 -4.70
C TYR A 163 -6.12 -13.48 -3.61
N LYS A 164 -6.32 -12.19 -3.92
CA LYS A 164 -6.88 -11.18 -2.98
C LYS A 164 -8.31 -10.75 -3.25
N ALA A 165 -8.78 -10.93 -4.48
CA ALA A 165 -10.11 -10.51 -4.91
C ALA A 165 -10.52 -11.25 -6.18
N THR A 166 -11.80 -11.16 -6.50
CA THR A 166 -12.33 -11.46 -7.83
C THR A 166 -12.60 -10.14 -8.55
N LEU A 167 -12.03 -9.99 -9.75
CA LEU A 167 -12.30 -8.88 -10.68
C LEU A 167 -13.48 -9.25 -11.58
N ASN A 168 -14.60 -8.56 -11.40
CA ASN A 168 -15.74 -8.58 -12.31
C ASN A 168 -15.56 -7.46 -13.35
N LEU A 169 -15.30 -7.83 -14.59
CA LEU A 169 -14.99 -6.90 -15.68
C LEU A 169 -16.12 -6.88 -16.71
N LYS A 170 -16.65 -5.69 -17.00
CA LYS A 170 -17.55 -5.45 -18.15
C LYS A 170 -16.88 -4.58 -19.20
N TYR A 171 -16.90 -5.03 -20.44
CA TYR A 171 -16.33 -4.31 -21.57
C TYR A 171 -17.21 -4.43 -22.81
N GLN A 172 -17.19 -3.40 -23.66
CA GLN A 172 -17.97 -3.35 -24.89
C GLN A 172 -17.05 -3.18 -26.08
N CYS A 173 -17.21 -4.02 -27.11
CA CYS A 173 -16.37 -3.91 -28.29
C CYS A 173 -16.84 -2.74 -29.16
N THR A 174 -16.04 -1.68 -29.21
CA THR A 174 -16.38 -0.42 -29.88
C THR A 174 -16.02 -0.46 -31.36
N SER A 175 -14.91 -1.13 -31.68
CA SER A 175 -14.51 -1.43 -33.05
C SER A 175 -14.15 -2.91 -33.14
N TYR A 176 -14.72 -3.59 -34.12
CA TYR A 176 -14.37 -4.96 -34.46
C TYR A 176 -14.69 -5.10 -35.95
N LYS A 177 -13.65 -5.26 -36.79
CA LYS A 177 -13.77 -5.31 -38.26
C LYS A 177 -13.44 -6.67 -38.83
N ASP A 178 -13.33 -7.68 -37.97
CA ASP A 178 -12.72 -8.93 -38.35
C ASP A 178 -13.74 -9.99 -38.76
N ASP A 179 -13.92 -10.14 -40.07
CA ASP A 179 -14.77 -11.16 -40.68
C ASP A 179 -14.03 -12.52 -40.85
N GLU A 180 -12.71 -12.58 -40.64
CA GLU A 180 -11.88 -13.77 -40.90
C GLU A 180 -11.30 -14.45 -39.65
N PHE A 181 -11.26 -13.79 -38.49
CA PHE A 181 -10.62 -14.36 -37.30
C PHE A 181 -11.55 -15.16 -36.37
N ASN A 182 -11.73 -16.43 -36.75
CA ASN A 182 -12.31 -17.50 -35.91
C ASN A 182 -11.38 -17.99 -34.76
N LYS A 183 -10.32 -17.27 -34.39
CA LYS A 183 -9.31 -17.78 -33.43
C LYS A 183 -8.55 -16.71 -32.64
N TRP A 184 -9.19 -15.89 -31.80
CA TRP A 184 -8.43 -15.07 -30.85
C TRP A 184 -8.96 -15.23 -29.43
N GLY A 185 -8.21 -16.02 -28.66
CA GLY A 185 -8.29 -15.96 -27.21
C GLY A 185 -7.71 -14.64 -26.74
N CYS A 186 -8.58 -13.71 -26.36
CA CYS A 186 -8.15 -12.47 -25.74
C CYS A 186 -7.55 -12.84 -24.38
N TYR A 187 -6.30 -12.46 -24.13
CA TYR A 187 -5.65 -12.75 -22.86
C TYR A 187 -5.54 -11.50 -22.01
N GLY A 188 -5.93 -11.63 -20.75
CA GLY A 188 -5.65 -10.67 -19.70
C GLY A 188 -4.36 -11.04 -19.00
N TYR A 189 -3.60 -10.03 -18.59
CA TYR A 189 -2.35 -10.21 -17.84
C TYR A 189 -2.42 -9.35 -16.58
N PHE A 190 -2.12 -9.97 -15.45
CA PHE A 190 -1.91 -9.27 -14.17
C PHE A 190 -0.44 -9.02 -13.96
N TYR A 191 -0.11 -7.81 -13.50
CA TYR A 191 1.25 -7.37 -13.26
C TYR A 191 1.44 -6.90 -11.82
N ASP A 192 2.63 -7.17 -11.29
CA ASP A 192 3.11 -6.54 -10.05
C ASP A 192 3.58 -5.08 -10.30
N ALA A 193 3.99 -4.40 -9.23
CA ALA A 193 4.48 -3.02 -9.30
C ALA A 193 5.83 -2.87 -10.03
N ALA A 194 6.61 -3.94 -10.15
CA ALA A 194 7.85 -3.97 -10.91
C ALA A 194 7.63 -4.22 -12.41
N GLY A 195 6.39 -4.56 -12.81
CA GLY A 195 6.02 -4.85 -14.19
C GLY A 195 6.19 -6.31 -14.59
N ASN A 196 6.41 -7.22 -13.64
CA ASN A 196 6.45 -8.66 -13.91
C ASN A 196 5.03 -9.21 -14.07
N VAL A 197 4.86 -10.17 -14.99
CA VAL A 197 3.59 -10.89 -15.15
C VAL A 197 3.40 -11.86 -13.99
N LEU A 198 2.31 -11.70 -13.25
CA LEU A 198 1.89 -12.59 -12.17
C LEU A 198 0.97 -13.71 -12.66
N SER A 199 0.06 -13.39 -13.56
CA SER A 199 -0.90 -14.37 -14.09
C SER A 199 -1.39 -13.97 -15.47
N LYS A 200 -1.75 -14.98 -16.26
CA LYS A 200 -2.37 -14.86 -17.58
C LYS A 200 -3.75 -15.53 -17.53
N VAL A 201 -4.78 -14.78 -17.89
CA VAL A 201 -6.17 -15.22 -17.89
C VAL A 201 -6.78 -15.16 -19.28
N HIS A 202 -7.75 -16.02 -19.56
CA HIS A 202 -8.46 -16.03 -20.83
C HIS A 202 -9.77 -15.26 -20.70
N LEU A 203 -10.00 -14.25 -21.54
CA LEU A 203 -11.30 -13.60 -21.66
C LEU A 203 -12.24 -14.54 -22.42
N TYR A 204 -13.25 -15.05 -21.73
CA TYR A 204 -14.26 -15.93 -22.34
C TYR A 204 -15.22 -15.13 -23.22
N ALA A 205 -14.84 -14.92 -24.48
CA ALA A 205 -15.74 -14.42 -25.52
C ALA A 205 -15.75 -15.42 -26.68
N SER A 206 -16.86 -16.16 -26.83
CA SER A 206 -17.01 -17.15 -27.91
C SER A 206 -17.03 -16.51 -29.31
N SER A 207 -17.56 -15.29 -29.41
CA SER A 207 -17.43 -14.43 -30.59
C SER A 207 -17.52 -12.97 -30.18
N LEU A 208 -16.56 -12.17 -30.66
CA LEU A 208 -16.55 -10.72 -30.47
C LEU A 208 -17.44 -10.05 -31.52
N ALA A 209 -18.23 -9.07 -31.10
CA ALA A 209 -19.16 -8.35 -31.95
C ALA A 209 -19.22 -6.88 -31.53
N LYS A 210 -19.24 -5.99 -32.52
CA LYS A 210 -19.37 -4.55 -32.28
C LYS A 210 -20.65 -4.22 -31.52
N GLY A 211 -20.54 -3.39 -30.49
CA GLY A 211 -21.63 -2.94 -29.65
C GLY A 211 -22.08 -3.95 -28.58
N ARG A 212 -21.59 -5.20 -28.61
CA ARG A 212 -21.90 -6.19 -27.59
C ARG A 212 -21.08 -5.95 -26.33
N VAL A 213 -21.75 -6.09 -25.17
CA VAL A 213 -21.13 -6.05 -23.85
C VAL A 213 -20.81 -7.47 -23.40
N TYR A 214 -19.60 -7.66 -22.89
CA TYR A 214 -19.10 -8.92 -22.35
C TYR A 214 -18.85 -8.78 -20.86
N HIS A 215 -18.94 -9.91 -20.16
CA HIS A 215 -18.61 -10.05 -18.75
C HIS A 215 -17.48 -11.07 -18.65
N SER A 216 -16.43 -10.74 -17.90
CA SER A 216 -15.42 -11.72 -17.50
C SER A 216 -15.12 -11.60 -16.01
N GLU A 217 -14.85 -12.74 -15.39
CA GLU A 217 -14.54 -12.85 -13.98
C GLU A 217 -13.13 -13.45 -13.83
N PHE A 218 -12.28 -12.82 -13.01
CA PHE A 218 -10.89 -13.24 -12.83
C PHE A 218 -10.46 -13.22 -11.37
N HIS A 219 -9.74 -14.25 -10.93
CA HIS A 219 -9.06 -14.21 -9.65
C HIS A 219 -7.82 -13.32 -9.75
N VAL A 220 -7.74 -12.33 -8.87
CA VAL A 220 -6.69 -11.32 -8.85
C VAL A 220 -5.54 -11.81 -7.96
N PRO A 221 -4.32 -11.99 -8.50
CA PRO A 221 -3.19 -12.41 -7.70
C PRO A 221 -2.89 -11.44 -6.55
N VAL A 222 -2.48 -11.96 -5.40
CA VAL A 222 -1.88 -11.14 -4.32
C VAL A 222 -0.68 -10.41 -4.93
N ASN A 223 -0.56 -9.11 -4.68
CA ASN A 223 0.40 -8.17 -5.32
C ASN A 223 0.08 -7.66 -6.74
N ALA A 224 -1.00 -8.08 -7.40
CA ALA A 224 -1.36 -7.49 -8.68
C ALA A 224 -1.79 -6.01 -8.53
N VAL A 225 -1.15 -5.11 -9.28
CA VAL A 225 -1.44 -3.66 -9.28
C VAL A 225 -1.85 -3.14 -10.66
N ARG A 226 -1.71 -3.93 -11.71
CA ARG A 226 -2.13 -3.58 -13.07
C ARG A 226 -2.71 -4.78 -13.79
N PHE A 227 -3.78 -4.54 -14.54
CA PHE A 227 -4.33 -5.50 -15.49
C PHE A 227 -4.23 -4.92 -16.90
N SER A 228 -3.83 -5.71 -17.88
CA SER A 228 -3.98 -5.33 -19.29
C SER A 228 -4.51 -6.47 -20.11
N VAL A 229 -5.24 -6.13 -21.17
CA VAL A 229 -5.68 -7.10 -22.17
C VAL A 229 -4.82 -6.91 -23.41
N GLU A 230 -4.13 -7.98 -23.79
CA GLU A 230 -3.24 -8.02 -24.94
C GLU A 230 -3.79 -9.06 -25.92
N GLY A 231 -3.90 -8.65 -27.19
CA GLY A 231 -4.49 -9.47 -28.25
C GLY A 231 -5.84 -8.93 -28.72
N PHE A 232 -5.77 -8.05 -29.72
CA PHE A 232 -6.83 -7.65 -30.65
C PHE A 232 -6.18 -7.25 -31.99
#